data_AF-A0A2I0JP21-F1
#
_entry.id   AF-A0A2I0JP21-F1
#
_cell.length_a   1.000
_cell.length_b   1.000
_cell.length_c   1.000
_cell.angle_alpha   90.00
_cell.angle_beta   90.00
_cell.angle_gamma   90.00
#
_symmetry.space_group_name_H-M   'P 1'
#
loop_
_entity.id
_entity.type
_entity.pdbx_description
1 polymer ?
#
loop_
_entity_poly.entity_id
_entity_poly.type
_entity_poly.pdbx_seq_one_letter_code
_entity_poly.pdbx_strand_id
1 'polypeptide(L)'
;MGALLKLTDAVLFLFFLVIALVAPSLDAQTCLPATIFPEFLVDLKSWYGREYGDYLVTEKPHFFVGLVWLELLFQWPLSLLNLYGLFASKSWFGTTCLIYGVSVFTSMGMSGSSENS
;
A
#
# COMPACT_ATOMS: atom_id res chain seq x y z
N MET A 1 -12.91 25.34 -8.58
CA MET A 1 -12.17 24.06 -8.59
C MET A 1 -13.18 22.96 -8.87
N GLY A 2 -13.04 22.23 -9.98
CA GLY A 2 -14.05 21.30 -10.48
C GLY A 2 -14.35 20.16 -9.50
N ALA A 3 -15.61 19.73 -9.41
CA ALA A 3 -16.05 18.66 -8.51
C ALA A 3 -15.26 17.35 -8.69
N LEU A 4 -14.77 17.09 -9.90
CA LEU A 4 -13.93 15.93 -10.21
C LEU A 4 -12.61 15.92 -9.44
N LEU A 5 -11.95 17.07 -9.29
CA LEU A 5 -10.69 17.20 -8.55
C LEU A 5 -10.90 16.91 -7.06
N LYS A 6 -11.99 17.41 -6.49
CA LYS A 6 -12.36 17.12 -5.09
C LYS A 6 -12.67 15.64 -4.86
N LEU A 7 -13.30 14.98 -5.82
CA LEU A 7 -13.56 13.54 -5.75
C LEU A 7 -12.25 12.75 -5.78
N THR A 8 -11.35 13.09 -6.70
CA THR A 8 -10.03 12.46 -6.78
C THR A 8 -9.22 12.66 -5.51
N ASP A 9 -9.18 13.87 -4.95
CA ASP A 9 -8.50 14.15 -3.69
C ASP A 9 -9.07 13.32 -2.54
N ALA A 10 -10.40 13.16 -2.48
CA ALA A 10 -11.05 12.33 -1.46
C ALA A 10 -10.73 10.83 -1.61
N VAL A 11 -10.68 10.32 -2.85
CA VAL A 11 -10.31 8.92 -3.11
C VAL A 11 -8.84 8.69 -2.74
N LEU A 12 -7.95 9.60 -3.12
CA LEU A 12 -6.53 9.52 -2.77
C LEU A 12 -6.32 9.62 -1.25
N PHE A 13 -7.05 10.50 -0.58
CA PHE A 13 -7.04 10.58 0.88
C PHE A 13 -7.39 9.24 1.52
N LEU A 14 -8.50 8.64 1.08
CA LEU A 14 -8.98 7.37 1.60
C LEU A 14 -7.95 6.26 1.34
N PHE A 15 -7.36 6.23 0.15
CA PHE A 15 -6.32 5.27 -0.22
C PHE A 15 -5.08 5.39 0.69
N PHE A 16 -4.52 6.59 0.87
CA PHE A 16 -3.38 6.79 1.76
C PHE A 16 -3.72 6.51 3.22
N LEU A 17 -4.94 6.82 3.66
CA LEU A 17 -5.40 6.52 5.00
C LEU A 17 -5.50 5.00 5.25
N VAL A 18 -6.01 4.25 4.27
CA VAL A 18 -6.03 2.78 4.33
C VAL A 18 -4.62 2.24 4.44
N ILE A 19 -3.68 2.68 3.58
CA ILE A 19 -2.27 2.25 3.66
C ILE A 19 -1.66 2.60 5.02
N ALA A 20 -1.91 3.80 5.54
CA ALA A 20 -1.38 4.25 6.81
C ALA A 20 -1.83 3.39 7.99
N LEU A 21 -3.02 2.78 7.92
CA LEU A 21 -3.57 1.88 8.93
C LEU A 21 -3.18 0.41 8.68
N VAL A 22 -3.22 -0.03 7.43
CA VAL A 22 -2.96 -1.41 7.04
C VAL A 22 -1.50 -1.77 7.17
N ALA A 23 -0.57 -0.90 6.76
CA ALA A 23 0.86 -1.18 6.86
C ALA A 23 1.32 -1.49 8.30
N PRO A 24 1.04 -0.67 9.32
CA PRO A 24 1.40 -1.03 10.69
C PRO A 24 0.54 -2.18 11.25
N SER A 25 -0.66 -2.45 10.71
CA SER A 25 -1.54 -3.49 11.25
C SER A 25 -1.28 -4.88 10.68
N LEU A 26 -1.04 -5.03 9.38
CA LEU A 26 -0.90 -6.32 8.67
C LEU A 26 0.53 -6.55 8.19
N ASP A 27 1.18 -5.53 7.64
CA ASP A 27 2.53 -5.64 7.09
C ASP A 27 3.57 -5.74 8.21
N ALA A 28 3.40 -4.97 9.28
CA ALA A 28 4.26 -5.10 10.46
C ALA A 28 4.16 -6.48 11.12
N GLN A 29 3.02 -7.18 11.07
CA GLN A 29 2.91 -8.58 11.53
C GLN A 29 3.77 -9.55 10.70
N THR A 30 4.25 -9.12 9.54
CA THR A 30 5.11 -9.93 8.68
C THR A 30 6.56 -9.85 9.10
N CYS A 31 6.99 -8.67 9.58
CA CYS A 31 8.35 -8.40 10.04
C CYS A 31 8.55 -8.59 11.56
N LEU A 32 7.52 -8.31 12.36
CA LEU A 32 7.55 -8.41 13.82
C LEU A 32 6.84 -9.68 14.32
N PRO A 33 7.21 -10.17 15.52
CA PRO A 33 6.53 -11.31 16.13
C PRO A 33 5.06 -10.97 16.43
N ALA A 34 4.18 -11.92 16.12
CA ALA A 34 2.73 -11.80 16.26
C ALA A 34 2.27 -11.54 17.71
N THR A 35 3.13 -11.78 18.71
CA THR A 35 2.86 -11.55 20.14
C THR A 35 2.69 -10.08 20.52
N ILE A 36 3.09 -9.15 19.65
CA ILE A 36 2.95 -7.70 19.88
C ILE A 36 1.60 -7.20 19.35
N PHE A 37 0.90 -7.99 18.54
CA PHE A 37 -0.35 -7.63 17.91
C PHE A 37 -1.55 -8.26 18.63
N PRO A 38 -2.72 -7.61 18.63
CA PRO A 38 -3.92 -8.19 19.23
C PRO A 38 -4.36 -9.44 18.47
N GLU A 39 -4.85 -10.44 19.20
CA GLU A 39 -5.20 -11.76 18.66
C GLU A 39 -6.15 -11.69 17.47
N PHE A 40 -7.12 -10.76 17.47
CA PHE A 40 -8.04 -10.57 16.35
C PHE A 40 -7.34 -10.33 15.00
N LEU A 41 -6.28 -9.52 15.00
CA LEU A 41 -5.53 -9.16 13.79
C LEU A 41 -4.69 -10.34 13.27
N VAL A 42 -4.20 -11.17 14.18
CA VAL A 42 -3.44 -12.40 13.88
C VAL A 42 -4.40 -13.47 13.33
N ASP A 43 -5.54 -13.66 13.98
CA ASP A 43 -6.58 -14.61 13.55
C ASP A 43 -7.14 -14.25 12.18
N LEU A 44 -7.36 -12.97 11.89
CA LEU A 44 -7.82 -12.53 10.58
C LEU A 44 -6.80 -12.89 9.48
N LYS A 45 -5.51 -12.67 9.73
CA LYS A 45 -4.43 -13.01 8.80
C LYS A 45 -4.32 -14.53 8.59
N SER A 46 -4.40 -15.29 9.66
CA SER A 46 -4.36 -16.76 9.62
C SER A 46 -5.59 -17.36 8.94
N TRP A 47 -6.77 -16.78 9.17
CA TRP A 47 -8.00 -17.15 8.47
C TRP A 47 -7.88 -16.86 6.96
N TYR A 48 -7.40 -15.68 6.58
CA TYR A 48 -7.19 -15.32 5.18
C TYR A 48 -6.21 -16.27 4.47
N GLY A 49 -5.05 -16.55 5.08
CA GLY A 49 -4.06 -17.47 4.53
C GLY A 49 -4.62 -18.90 4.36
N ARG A 50 -5.50 -19.33 5.27
CA ARG A 50 -6.15 -20.65 5.20
C ARG A 50 -7.24 -20.71 4.13
N GLU A 51 -8.10 -19.69 4.06
CA GLU A 51 -9.24 -19.65 3.15
C GLU A 51 -8.79 -19.51 1.69
N TYR A 52 -7.81 -18.64 1.44
CA TYR A 52 -7.33 -18.34 0.09
C TYR A 52 -6.07 -19.12 -0.30
N GLY A 53 -5.47 -19.87 0.64
CA GLY A 53 -4.25 -20.64 0.39
C GLY A 53 -3.06 -19.77 0.01
N ASP A 54 -3.02 -18.52 0.49
CA ASP A 54 -1.99 -17.55 0.10
C ASP A 54 -0.64 -17.96 0.69
N TYR A 55 0.20 -18.53 -0.17
CA TYR A 55 1.54 -19.01 0.16
C TYR A 55 2.42 -17.91 0.75
N LEU A 56 2.26 -16.66 0.31
CA LEU A 56 3.10 -15.54 0.78
C LEU A 56 2.78 -15.18 2.23
N VAL A 57 1.51 -15.30 2.61
CA VAL A 57 1.03 -15.05 3.98
C VAL A 57 1.37 -16.21 4.90
N THR A 58 1.36 -17.43 4.38
CA THR A 58 1.50 -18.67 5.15
C THR A 58 2.95 -19.06 5.39
N GLU A 59 3.80 -19.00 4.37
CA GLU A 59 5.21 -19.43 4.44
C GLU A 59 6.17 -18.28 4.76
N LYS A 60 5.76 -17.01 4.55
CA LYS A 60 6.58 -15.81 4.80
C LYS A 60 8.02 -15.96 4.26
N PRO A 61 8.21 -16.19 2.95
CA PRO A 61 9.55 -16.34 2.40
C PRO A 61 10.39 -15.09 2.61
N HIS A 62 11.71 -15.23 2.80
CA HIS A 62 12.60 -14.13 3.16
C HIS A 62 12.57 -12.95 2.17
N PHE A 63 12.34 -13.18 0.88
CA PHE A 63 12.21 -12.11 -0.09
C PHE A 63 10.95 -11.26 0.16
N PHE A 64 9.84 -11.89 0.56
CA PHE A 64 8.58 -11.22 0.84
C PHE A 64 8.71 -10.36 2.10
N VAL A 65 9.36 -10.88 3.14
CA VAL A 65 9.70 -10.09 4.34
C VAL A 65 10.56 -8.88 3.99
N GLY A 66 11.51 -9.03 3.05
CA GLY A 66 12.32 -7.91 2.55
C GLY A 66 11.50 -6.84 1.80
N LEU A 67 10.57 -7.26 0.95
CA LEU A 67 9.64 -6.34 0.27
C LEU A 67 8.74 -5.60 1.27
N VAL A 68 8.22 -6.32 2.26
CA VAL A 68 7.40 -5.71 3.31
C VAL A 68 8.19 -4.72 4.15
N TRP A 69 9.48 -4.98 4.42
CA TRP A 69 10.37 -4.00 5.05
C TRP A 69 10.56 -2.73 4.22
N LEU A 70 10.73 -2.86 2.90
CA LEU A 70 10.81 -1.72 1.99
C LEU A 70 9.51 -0.91 2.03
N GLU A 71 8.37 -1.59 2.03
CA GLU A 71 7.04 -0.98 2.12
C GLU A 71 6.87 -0.22 3.46
N LEU A 72 7.25 -0.85 4.58
CA LEU A 72 7.17 -0.22 5.90
C LEU A 72 8.10 0.99 6.05
N LEU A 73 9.31 0.93 5.48
CA LEU A 73 10.32 1.99 5.65
C LEU A 73 10.21 3.12 4.64
N PHE A 74 9.72 2.85 3.44
CA PHE A 74 9.60 3.86 2.38
C PHE A 74 8.15 4.21 2.10
N GLN A 75 7.31 3.23 1.77
CA GLN A 75 5.95 3.48 1.32
C GLN A 75 5.07 4.05 2.44
N TRP A 76 5.21 3.54 3.67
CA TRP A 76 4.45 4.03 4.81
C TRP A 76 4.74 5.50 5.19
N PRO A 77 5.99 5.94 5.43
CA PRO A 77 6.25 7.36 5.72
C PRO A 77 5.88 8.27 4.55
N LEU A 78 6.03 7.81 3.30
CA LEU A 78 5.57 8.55 2.13
C LEU A 78 4.04 8.68 2.11
N SER A 79 3.30 7.64 2.49
CA SER A 79 1.83 7.69 2.59
C SER A 79 1.36 8.70 3.66
N LEU A 80 2.01 8.72 4.82
CA LEU A 80 1.74 9.69 5.89
C LEU A 80 2.06 11.12 5.45
N LEU A 81 3.17 11.31 4.73
CA LEU A 81 3.56 12.60 4.20
C LEU A 81 2.58 13.10 3.13
N ASN A 82 2.08 12.21 2.28
CA ASN A 82 1.04 12.52 1.30
C ASN A 82 -0.30 12.82 1.97
N LEU A 83 -0.68 12.07 3.00
CA LEU A 83 -1.88 12.33 3.80
C LEU A 83 -1.80 13.72 4.45
N TYR A 84 -0.65 14.05 5.04
CA TYR A 84 -0.38 15.36 5.61
C TYR A 84 -0.38 16.47 4.55
N GLY A 85 0.22 16.23 3.39
CA GLY A 85 0.26 17.18 2.27
C GLY A 85 -1.13 17.50 1.72
N LEU A 86 -2.00 16.49 1.67
CA LEU A 86 -3.39 16.65 1.26
C LEU A 86 -4.24 17.34 2.34
N PHE A 87 -4.03 17.00 3.61
CA PHE A 87 -4.69 17.67 4.74
C PHE A 87 -4.28 19.15 4.85
N ALA A 88 -3.01 19.46 4.59
CA ALA A 88 -2.47 20.81 4.56
C ALA A 88 -2.71 21.54 3.22
N SER A 89 -3.39 20.90 2.25
CA SER A 89 -3.69 21.44 0.92
C SER A 89 -2.47 22.06 0.21
N LYS A 90 -1.28 21.46 0.39
CA LYS A 90 -0.04 21.98 -0.19
C LYS A 90 0.05 21.66 -1.70
N SER A 91 0.45 22.64 -2.50
CA SER A 91 0.48 22.60 -3.97
C SER A 91 1.38 21.53 -4.61
N TRP A 92 2.22 20.84 -3.84
CA TRP A 92 3.14 19.81 -4.34
C TRP A 92 2.47 18.43 -4.54
N PHE A 93 1.31 18.18 -3.91
CA PHE A 93 0.65 16.87 -3.92
C PHE A 93 0.23 16.40 -5.33
N GLY A 94 -0.27 17.32 -6.16
CA GLY A 94 -0.69 16.99 -7.53
C GLY A 94 0.47 16.48 -8.40
N THR A 95 1.67 17.02 -8.21
CA THR A 95 2.85 16.65 -9.01
C THR A 95 3.35 15.25 -8.66
N THR A 96 3.43 14.91 -7.37
CA THR A 96 3.86 13.57 -6.92
C THR A 96 2.83 12.51 -7.27
N CYS A 97 1.53 12.81 -7.16
CA CYS A 97 0.47 11.88 -7.56
C CYS A 97 0.49 11.60 -9.07
N LEU A 98 0.74 12.61 -9.90
CA LEU A 98 0.89 12.42 -11.35
C LEU A 98 2.10 11.56 -11.69
N ILE A 99 3.25 11.80 -11.04
CA ILE A 99 4.46 11.00 -11.25
C ILE A 99 4.20 9.53 -10.88
N TYR A 100 3.56 9.27 -9.73
CA TYR A 100 3.22 7.93 -9.28
C TYR A 100 2.18 7.24 -10.19
N GLY A 101 1.16 7.99 -10.64
CA GLY A 101 0.16 7.47 -11.58
C GLY A 101 0.77 7.06 -12.92
N VAL A 102 1.66 7.88 -13.47
CA VAL A 102 2.35 7.61 -14.75
C VAL A 102 3.29 6.41 -14.64
N SER A 103 4.02 6.24 -13.54
CA SER A 103 4.90 5.08 -13.36
C SER A 103 4.13 3.77 -13.27
N VAL A 104 3.01 3.73 -12.55
CA VAL A 104 2.13 2.55 -12.48
C VAL A 104 1.51 2.25 -13.85
N PHE A 105 1.00 3.26 -14.56
CA PHE A 105 0.45 3.07 -15.90
C PHE A 105 1.48 2.56 -16.90
N THR A 106 2.72 3.05 -16.81
CA THR A 106 3.83 2.58 -17.65
C THR A 106 4.19 1.14 -17.32
N SER A 107 4.23 0.77 -16.04
CA SER A 107 4.50 -0.62 -15.62
C SER A 107 3.41 -1.59 -16.06
N MET A 108 2.14 -1.18 -16.07
CA MET A 108 1.03 -1.99 -16.56
C MET A 108 0.97 -2.04 -18.09
N GLY A 109 1.17 -0.91 -18.76
CA GLY A 109 1.19 -0.81 -20.22
C GLY A 109 2.35 -1.55 -20.87
N MET A 110 3.50 -1.64 -20.20
CA MET A 110 4.66 -2.40 -20.68
C MET A 110 4.47 -3.92 -20.57
N SER A 111 3.46 -4.39 -19.83
CA SER A 111 3.09 -5.81 -19.79
C SER A 111 2.17 -6.23 -20.95
N GLY A 112 1.63 -5.28 -21.72
CA GLY A 112 0.73 -5.55 -22.84
C GLY A 112 1.38 -5.68 -24.22
N SER A 113 2.71 -5.52 -24.35
CA SER A 113 3.39 -5.50 -25.65
C SER A 113 4.42 -6.61 -25.87
N SER A 114 4.43 -7.65 -25.03
CA SER A 114 5.30 -8.82 -25.19
C SER A 114 4.51 -10.12 -25.43
N GLU A 115 3.35 -10.03 -26.09
CA GLU A 115 2.59 -11.21 -26.52
C GLU A 115 2.10 -11.03 -27.96
N ASN A 116 3.05 -10.78 -28.87
CA ASN A 116 2.87 -11.05 -30.30
C ASN A 116 4.26 -11.18 -30.97
N SER A 117 4.86 -12.35 -30.85
CA SER A 117 5.94 -12.85 -31.72
C SER A 117 5.76 -14.35 -31.87
#